data_AF-A0A2D4GIJ5-F1
#
_entry.id   AF-A0A2D4GIJ5-F1
#
_cell.length_a   1.000
_cell.length_b   1.000
_cell.length_c   1.000
_cell.angle_alpha   90.00
_cell.angle_beta   90.00
_cell.angle_gamma   90.00
#
_symmetry.space_group_name_H-M   'P 1'
#
loop_
_entity.id
_entity.type
_entity.pdbx_description
1 polymer ?
#
loop_
_entity_poly.entity_id
_entity_poly.type
_entity_poly.pdbx_seq_one_letter_code
_entity_poly.pdbx_strand_id
1 'polypeptide(L)'
;AQDLLKKYSYIRKTRPDGNCFYRAFGFSHLEALLEDGKELQRFKEVAAKSKDVLVSQGFTEFTIEDFHNTFMDLIEQVEKQTTVGELLGSFNDQSTSDYLVVYLRLLTSGYLQRENKFFEHFIEGGRSIKEFCQQEVEPMCTESDHIHI
;
A
#
# COMPACT_ATOMS: atom_id res chain seq x y z
N ALA A 1 20.96 -3.37 18.27
CA ALA A 1 20.71 -1.91 18.24
C ALA A 1 21.94 -1.12 17.78
N GLN A 2 23.15 -1.37 18.33
CA GLN A 2 24.35 -0.61 17.98
C GLN A 2 24.71 -0.62 16.49
N ASP A 3 24.49 -1.73 15.76
CA ASP A 3 24.77 -1.77 14.32
C ASP A 3 23.76 -1.00 13.46
N LEU A 4 22.52 -0.84 13.92
CA LEU A 4 21.50 -0.04 13.20
C LEU A 4 21.80 1.45 13.31
N LEU A 5 22.31 1.90 14.47
CA LEU A 5 22.71 3.30 14.70
C LEU A 5 23.87 3.74 13.79
N LYS A 6 24.64 2.79 13.22
CA LYS A 6 25.68 3.09 12.23
C LYS A 6 25.10 3.45 10.86
N LYS A 7 23.85 3.07 10.57
CA LYS A 7 23.21 3.22 9.25
C LYS A 7 22.03 4.20 9.26
N TYR A 8 21.31 4.30 10.38
CA TYR A 8 20.08 5.09 10.49
C TYR A 8 20.13 6.00 11.71
N SER A 9 19.74 7.26 11.50
CA SER A 9 19.71 8.29 12.55
C SER A 9 18.35 8.44 13.22
N TYR A 10 17.27 8.07 12.52
CA TYR A 10 15.89 8.27 12.97
C TYR A 10 15.05 7.01 12.73
N ILE A 11 13.97 6.89 13.50
CA ILE A 11 12.97 5.83 13.37
C ILE A 11 11.58 6.40 13.64
N ARG A 12 10.61 6.03 12.80
CA ARG A 12 9.18 6.30 13.01
C ARG A 12 8.47 4.97 13.26
N LYS A 13 7.82 4.82 14.41
CA LYS A 13 7.10 3.59 14.76
C LYS A 13 5.69 3.63 14.17
N THR A 14 5.21 2.49 13.69
CA THR A 14 3.80 2.28 13.32
C THR A 14 3.08 1.49 14.41
N ARG A 15 1.74 1.52 14.40
CA ARG A 15 0.92 0.70 15.29
C ARG A 15 1.11 -0.79 14.94
N PRO A 16 1.29 -1.69 15.93
CA PRO A 16 1.40 -3.13 15.69
C PRO A 16 0.00 -3.75 15.57
N ASP A 17 -0.69 -3.47 14.46
CA ASP A 17 -2.08 -3.87 14.19
C ASP A 17 -2.23 -4.86 13.02
N GLY A 18 -1.15 -5.52 12.61
CA GLY A 18 -1.11 -6.40 11.45
C GLY A 18 -1.17 -5.66 10.10
N ASN A 19 -1.19 -4.32 10.09
CA ASN A 19 -1.15 -3.49 8.87
C ASN A 19 0.16 -2.67 8.77
N CYS A 20 1.12 -2.97 9.65
CA CYS A 20 2.29 -2.14 9.88
C CYS A 20 3.16 -1.97 8.62
N PHE A 21 3.27 -3.00 7.78
CA PHE A 21 3.98 -2.94 6.50
C PHE A 21 3.33 -1.92 5.55
N TYR A 22 2.06 -2.12 5.21
CA TYR A 22 1.32 -1.23 4.30
C TYR A 22 1.31 0.22 4.79
N ARG A 23 1.12 0.41 6.10
CA ARG A 23 1.11 1.75 6.72
C ARG A 23 2.49 2.41 6.67
N ALA A 24 3.56 1.66 6.97
CA ALA A 24 4.93 2.16 6.91
C ALA A 24 5.36 2.47 5.47
N PHE A 25 5.07 1.56 4.54
CA PHE A 25 5.34 1.72 3.11
C PHE A 25 4.61 2.95 2.56
N GLY A 26 3.30 3.05 2.76
CA GLY A 26 2.50 4.16 2.26
C GLY A 26 3.01 5.51 2.75
N PHE A 27 3.31 5.63 4.06
CA PHE A 27 3.81 6.88 4.61
C PHE A 27 5.21 7.21 4.09
N SER A 28 6.15 6.27 4.20
CA SER A 28 7.54 6.52 3.80
C SER A 28 7.68 6.79 2.31
N HIS A 29 6.84 6.16 1.47
CA HIS A 29 6.87 6.39 0.03
C HIS A 29 6.31 7.76 -0.31
N LEU A 30 5.14 8.15 0.23
CA LEU A 30 4.57 9.48 0.00
C LEU A 30 5.44 10.61 0.58
N GLU A 31 6.07 10.41 1.75
CA GLU A 31 7.04 11.35 2.32
C GLU A 31 8.23 11.58 1.38
N ALA A 32 8.77 10.51 0.77
CA ALA A 32 9.87 10.62 -0.19
C ALA A 32 9.48 11.37 -1.48
N LEU A 33 8.22 11.23 -1.93
CA LEU A 33 7.73 11.89 -3.14
C LEU A 33 7.57 13.42 -2.99
N LEU A 34 7.57 13.96 -1.77
CA LEU A 34 7.63 15.41 -1.54
C LEU A 34 8.89 16.04 -2.14
N GLU A 35 9.99 15.27 -2.19
CA GLU A 35 11.30 15.73 -2.68
C GLU A 35 11.54 15.42 -4.16
N ASP A 36 10.76 14.53 -4.78
CA ASP A 36 10.92 14.11 -6.19
C ASP A 36 9.63 14.31 -7.00
N GLY A 37 9.47 15.51 -7.55
CA GLY A 37 8.30 15.87 -8.36
C GLY A 37 8.15 15.06 -9.65
N LYS A 38 9.25 14.55 -10.23
CA LYS A 38 9.17 13.73 -11.45
C LYS A 38 8.63 12.34 -11.12
N GLU A 39 9.16 11.74 -10.06
CA GLU A 39 8.69 10.44 -9.59
C GLU A 39 7.24 10.52 -9.07
N LEU A 40 6.86 11.63 -8.43
CA LEU A 40 5.48 11.88 -8.01
C LEU A 40 4.51 11.83 -9.19
N GLN A 41 4.83 12.49 -10.31
CA GLN A 41 3.97 12.46 -11.50
C GLN A 41 3.86 11.05 -12.09
N ARG A 42 4.99 10.33 -12.19
CA ARG A 42 5.00 8.92 -12.63
C ARG A 42 4.14 8.05 -11.71
N PHE A 43 4.27 8.22 -10.40
CA PHE A 43 3.52 7.46 -9.39
C PHE A 43 2.02 7.75 -9.48
N LYS A 44 1.64 9.03 -9.58
CA LYS A 44 0.26 9.47 -9.73
C LYS A 44 -0.41 8.88 -10.98
N GLU A 45 0.27 8.85 -12.11
CA GLU A 45 -0.24 8.24 -13.35
C GLU A 45 -0.48 6.73 -13.19
N VAL A 46 0.42 6.02 -12.52
CA VAL A 46 0.28 4.57 -12.25
C VAL A 46 -0.85 4.33 -11.26
N ALA A 47 -0.92 5.11 -10.17
CA ALA A 47 -1.96 5.03 -9.16
C ALA A 47 -3.35 5.29 -9.76
N ALA A 48 -3.50 6.29 -10.63
CA ALA A 48 -4.75 6.59 -11.31
C ALA A 48 -5.25 5.41 -12.17
N LYS A 49 -4.35 4.78 -12.94
CA LYS A 49 -4.68 3.63 -13.79
C LYS A 49 -4.93 2.33 -13.01
N SER A 50 -4.45 2.25 -11.77
CA SER A 50 -4.49 1.00 -11.00
C SER A 50 -5.92 0.55 -10.65
N LYS A 51 -6.87 1.49 -10.49
CA LYS A 51 -8.29 1.17 -10.32
C LYS A 51 -8.83 0.38 -11.50
N ASP A 52 -8.63 0.87 -12.73
CA ASP A 52 -9.12 0.23 -13.95
C ASP A 52 -8.52 -1.17 -14.14
N VAL A 53 -7.24 -1.33 -13.77
CA VAL A 53 -6.57 -2.63 -13.76
C VAL A 53 -7.28 -3.59 -12.80
N LEU A 54 -7.55 -3.19 -11.56
CA LEU A 54 -8.27 -4.02 -10.59
C LEU A 54 -9.69 -4.36 -11.10
N VAL A 55 -10.43 -3.38 -11.63
CA VAL A 55 -11.77 -3.63 -12.19
C VAL A 55 -11.71 -4.64 -13.33
N SER A 56 -10.74 -4.53 -14.23
CA SER A 56 -10.53 -5.50 -15.32
C SER A 56 -10.18 -6.92 -14.84
N GLN A 57 -9.64 -7.04 -13.63
CA GLN A 57 -9.33 -8.31 -12.97
C GLN A 57 -10.53 -8.90 -12.19
N GLY A 58 -11.67 -8.20 -12.17
CA GLY A 58 -12.90 -8.67 -11.55
C GLY A 58 -13.14 -8.13 -10.13
N PHE A 59 -12.36 -7.15 -9.67
CA PHE A 59 -12.69 -6.40 -8.46
C PHE A 59 -13.89 -5.49 -8.75
N THR A 60 -14.86 -5.45 -7.85
CA THR A 60 -16.10 -4.70 -8.06
C THR A 60 -15.85 -3.20 -7.91
N GLU A 61 -16.04 -2.41 -8.97
CA GLU A 61 -15.68 -0.98 -9.00
C GLU A 61 -16.22 -0.18 -7.81
N PHE A 62 -17.53 -0.25 -7.56
CA PHE A 62 -18.16 0.51 -6.47
C PHE A 62 -17.65 0.14 -5.07
N THR A 63 -17.01 -1.03 -4.92
CA THR A 63 -16.42 -1.47 -3.63
C THR A 63 -15.01 -0.96 -3.42
N ILE A 64 -14.29 -0.60 -4.49
CA ILE A 64 -12.90 -0.16 -4.43
C ILE A 64 -12.72 1.34 -4.68
N GLU A 65 -13.76 2.01 -5.18
CA GLU A 65 -13.75 3.42 -5.56
C GLU A 65 -13.40 4.33 -4.38
N ASP A 66 -14.04 4.16 -3.23
CA ASP A 66 -13.77 5.00 -2.05
C ASP A 66 -12.33 4.86 -1.53
N PHE A 67 -11.78 3.64 -1.59
CA PHE A 67 -10.40 3.35 -1.21
C PHE A 67 -9.40 3.98 -2.19
N HIS A 68 -9.70 3.88 -3.50
CA HIS A 68 -8.91 4.53 -4.55
C HIS A 68 -8.93 6.05 -4.40
N ASN A 69 -10.10 6.65 -4.19
CA ASN A 69 -10.25 8.09 -4.00
C ASN A 69 -9.40 8.58 -2.81
N THR A 70 -9.47 7.89 -1.67
CA THR A 70 -8.65 8.22 -0.50
C THR A 70 -7.15 8.15 -0.81
N PHE A 71 -6.72 7.15 -1.57
CA PHE A 71 -5.33 7.04 -1.99
C PHE A 71 -4.90 8.19 -2.91
N MET A 72 -5.75 8.56 -3.87
CA MET A 72 -5.50 9.68 -4.77
C MET A 72 -5.49 11.04 -4.04
N ASP A 73 -6.36 11.24 -3.06
CA ASP A 73 -6.40 12.44 -2.22
C ASP A 73 -5.07 12.62 -1.44
N LEU A 74 -4.51 11.53 -0.90
CA LEU A 74 -3.20 11.56 -0.25
C LEU A 74 -2.07 11.91 -1.22
N ILE A 75 -2.11 11.40 -2.46
CA ILE A 75 -1.16 11.76 -3.51
C ILE A 75 -1.31 13.25 -3.88
N GLU A 76 -2.53 13.76 -3.96
CA GLU A 76 -2.80 15.17 -4.25
C GLU A 76 -2.31 16.10 -3.13
N GLN A 77 -2.39 15.68 -1.86
CA GLN A 77 -1.76 16.42 -0.75
C GLN A 77 -0.25 16.57 -0.95
N VAL A 78 0.44 15.50 -1.37
CA VAL A 78 1.87 15.53 -1.69
C VAL A 78 2.16 16.45 -2.88
N GLU A 79 1.33 16.41 -3.93
CA GLU A 79 1.46 17.27 -5.11
C GLU A 79 1.28 18.76 -4.78
N LYS A 80 0.41 19.08 -3.81
CA LYS A 80 0.24 20.43 -3.26
C LYS A 80 1.37 20.86 -2.32
N GLN A 81 2.43 20.07 -2.18
CA GLN A 81 3.59 20.36 -1.34
C GLN A 81 3.22 20.58 0.14
N THR A 82 2.35 19.71 0.65
CA THR A 82 2.00 19.68 2.08
C THR A 82 3.24 19.41 2.94
N THR A 83 3.20 19.84 4.20
CA THR A 83 4.28 19.52 5.14
C THR A 83 4.22 18.05 5.56
N VAL A 84 5.37 17.48 5.95
CA VAL A 84 5.44 16.14 6.54
C VAL A 84 4.50 16.00 7.76
N GLY A 85 4.31 17.08 8.53
CA GLY A 85 3.40 17.09 9.68
C GLY A 85 1.93 16.95 9.30
N GLU A 86 1.50 17.60 8.22
CA GLU A 86 0.13 17.49 7.69
C GLU A 86 -0.12 16.11 7.09
N LEU A 87 0.83 15.58 6.29
CA LEU A 87 0.75 14.22 5.77
C LEU A 87 0.67 13.18 6.90
N LEU A 88 1.48 13.36 7.95
CA LEU A 88 1.42 12.54 9.15
C LEU A 88 0.08 12.68 9.88
N GLY A 89 -0.54 13.85 9.85
CA GLY A 89 -1.90 14.07 10.35
C GLY A 89 -2.90 13.17 9.64
N SER A 90 -2.90 13.16 8.30
CA SER A 90 -3.75 12.30 7.48
C SER A 90 -3.51 10.80 7.75
N PHE A 91 -2.26 10.38 7.97
CA PHE A 91 -1.93 8.99 8.32
C PHE A 91 -2.27 8.59 9.75
N ASN A 92 -2.54 9.55 10.65
CA ASN A 92 -3.03 9.28 12.00
C ASN A 92 -4.56 9.38 12.11
N ASP A 93 -5.25 9.88 11.08
CA ASP A 93 -6.69 9.67 10.96
C ASP A 93 -6.98 8.20 10.66
N GLN A 94 -7.79 7.58 11.52
CA GLN A 94 -8.04 6.14 11.46
C GLN A 94 -8.72 5.74 10.14
N SER A 95 -9.70 6.52 9.68
CA SER A 95 -10.46 6.20 8.47
C SER A 95 -9.58 6.35 7.23
N THR A 96 -8.92 7.50 7.08
CA THR A 96 -8.03 7.77 5.95
C THR A 96 -6.91 6.74 5.87
N SER A 97 -6.26 6.45 7.00
CA SER A 97 -5.13 5.54 7.01
C SER A 97 -5.54 4.08 6.79
N ASP A 98 -6.70 3.65 7.30
CA ASP A 98 -7.18 2.28 7.04
C ASP A 98 -7.68 2.12 5.60
N TYR A 99 -8.32 3.14 5.01
CA TYR A 99 -8.74 3.12 3.61
C TYR A 99 -7.54 3.00 2.66
N LEU A 100 -6.46 3.73 2.96
CA LEU A 100 -5.17 3.57 2.26
C LEU A 100 -4.67 2.12 2.36
N VAL A 101 -4.63 1.54 3.57
CA VAL A 101 -4.16 0.17 3.77
C VAL A 101 -5.00 -0.82 2.97
N VAL A 102 -6.34 -0.69 2.99
CA VAL A 102 -7.22 -1.54 2.19
C VAL A 102 -6.86 -1.44 0.71
N TYR A 103 -6.68 -0.22 0.18
CA TYR A 103 -6.32 -0.06 -1.22
C TYR A 103 -4.97 -0.71 -1.56
N LEU A 104 -3.96 -0.53 -0.71
CA LEU A 104 -2.64 -1.14 -0.91
C LEU A 104 -2.71 -2.67 -0.89
N ARG A 105 -3.53 -3.27 0.00
CA ARG A 105 -3.79 -4.72 0.02
C ARG A 105 -4.43 -5.22 -1.27
N LEU A 106 -5.40 -4.47 -1.81
CA LEU A 106 -6.05 -4.80 -3.09
C LEU A 106 -5.05 -4.72 -4.26
N LEU A 107 -4.16 -3.72 -4.26
CA LEU A 107 -3.08 -3.62 -5.25
C LEU A 107 -2.13 -4.82 -5.18
N THR A 108 -1.73 -5.23 -3.97
CA THR A 108 -0.93 -6.46 -3.78
C THR A 108 -1.67 -7.68 -4.31
N SER A 109 -2.95 -7.85 -3.95
CA SER A 109 -3.76 -8.98 -4.42
C SER A 109 -3.86 -9.00 -5.95
N GLY A 110 -4.14 -7.87 -6.58
CA GLY A 110 -4.26 -7.75 -8.04
C GLY A 110 -2.95 -8.03 -8.76
N TYR A 111 -1.81 -7.63 -8.20
CA TYR A 111 -0.49 -7.95 -8.76
C TYR A 111 -0.17 -9.44 -8.66
N LEU A 112 -0.39 -10.04 -7.47
CA LEU A 112 -0.16 -11.47 -7.25
C LEU A 112 -1.02 -12.33 -8.18
N GLN A 113 -2.30 -12.00 -8.33
CA GLN A 113 -3.21 -12.72 -9.23
C GLN A 113 -2.81 -12.57 -10.71
N ARG A 114 -2.27 -11.40 -11.12
CA ARG A 114 -1.79 -11.19 -12.49
C ARG A 114 -0.56 -12.04 -12.80
N GLU A 115 0.40 -12.06 -11.88
CA GLU A 115 1.66 -12.78 -12.02
C GLU A 115 1.58 -14.19 -11.40
N ASN A 116 0.39 -14.82 -11.43
CA ASN A 116 0.13 -16.06 -10.70
C ASN A 116 1.15 -17.18 -10.96
N LYS A 117 1.59 -17.38 -12.21
CA LYS A 117 2.57 -18.40 -12.58
C LYS A 117 3.93 -18.21 -11.90
N PHE A 118 4.30 -16.96 -11.62
CA PHE A 118 5.53 -16.67 -10.90
C PHE A 118 5.34 -17.01 -9.41
N PHE A 119 4.25 -16.54 -8.83
CA PHE A 119 4.03 -16.65 -7.38
C PHE A 119 3.54 -18.02 -6.91
N GLU A 120 2.97 -18.87 -7.77
CA GLU A 120 2.38 -20.16 -7.37
C GLU A 120 3.35 -21.07 -6.62
N HIS A 121 4.65 -20.98 -6.94
CA HIS A 121 5.72 -21.79 -6.33
C HIS A 121 6.11 -21.31 -4.92
N PHE A 122 5.69 -20.12 -4.51
CA PHE A 122 5.96 -19.53 -3.21
C PHE A 122 4.79 -19.72 -2.24
N ILE A 123 3.63 -20.20 -2.70
CA ILE A 123 2.46 -20.41 -1.85
C ILE A 123 2.53 -21.79 -1.21
N GLU A 124 2.60 -21.80 0.13
CA GLU A 124 2.57 -23.04 0.90
C GLU A 124 1.13 -23.57 1.07
N GLY A 125 1.02 -24.89 1.24
CA GLY A 125 -0.25 -25.55 1.60
C GLY A 125 -1.18 -25.89 0.44
N GLY A 126 -0.71 -25.84 -0.81
CA GLY A 126 -1.47 -26.27 -1.99
C GLY A 126 -2.63 -25.35 -2.37
N ARG A 127 -2.69 -24.15 -1.79
CA ARG A 127 -3.66 -23.10 -2.11
C ARG A 127 -3.33 -22.49 -3.47
N SER A 128 -4.35 -22.13 -4.22
CA SER A 128 -4.20 -21.26 -5.38
C SER A 128 -3.81 -19.84 -4.96
N ILE A 129 -3.22 -19.07 -5.88
CA ILE A 129 -2.90 -17.65 -5.65
C ILE A 129 -4.13 -16.85 -5.24
N LYS A 130 -5.28 -17.14 -5.83
CA LYS A 130 -6.52 -16.45 -5.49
C LYS A 130 -6.97 -16.75 -4.06
N GLU A 131 -6.90 -18.01 -3.63
CA GLU A 131 -7.22 -18.38 -2.25
C GLU A 131 -6.25 -17.76 -1.25
N PHE A 132 -4.95 -17.72 -1.58
CA PHE A 132 -3.96 -17.02 -0.78
C PHE A 132 -4.29 -15.53 -0.65
N CYS A 133 -4.60 -14.84 -1.76
CA CYS A 133 -4.98 -13.44 -1.71
C CYS A 133 -6.20 -13.17 -0.83
N GLN A 134 -7.25 -14.00 -0.95
CA GLN A 134 -8.48 -13.83 -0.19
C GLN A 134 -8.33 -14.10 1.32
N GLN A 135 -7.34 -14.91 1.71
CA GLN A 135 -7.12 -15.32 3.10
C GLN A 135 -6.04 -14.50 3.80
N GLU A 136 -4.96 -14.17 3.08
CA GLU A 136 -3.72 -13.64 3.68
C GLU A 136 -3.44 -12.18 3.28
N VAL A 137 -3.95 -11.72 2.13
CA VAL A 137 -3.59 -10.40 1.57
C VAL A 137 -4.72 -9.39 1.76
N GLU A 138 -5.90 -9.69 1.22
CA GLU A 138 -7.07 -8.81 1.21
C GLU A 138 -7.63 -8.49 2.61
N PRO A 139 -7.68 -9.44 3.57
CA PRO A 139 -8.20 -9.14 4.89
C PRO A 139 -7.29 -8.20 5.69
N MET A 140 -7.91 -7.18 6.32
CA MET A 140 -7.25 -6.28 7.25
C MET A 140 -6.68 -7.03 8.45
N CYS A 141 -5.61 -6.47 9.03
CA CYS A 141 -4.93 -7.00 10.22
C CYS A 141 -4.24 -8.36 10.01
N THR A 142 -4.04 -8.77 8.76
CA THR A 142 -3.25 -9.95 8.40
C THR A 142 -1.80 -9.56 8.14
N GLU A 143 -0.86 -10.22 8.82
CA GLU A 143 0.56 -9.91 8.74
C GLU A 143 1.13 -10.07 7.33
N SER A 144 2.02 -9.15 6.95
CA SER A 144 2.71 -9.20 5.67
C SER A 144 4.03 -9.99 5.78
N ASP A 145 4.25 -10.88 4.81
CA ASP A 145 5.48 -11.63 4.56
C ASP A 145 6.15 -11.16 3.24
N HIS A 146 7.31 -11.71 2.88
CA HIS A 146 8.11 -11.42 1.69
C HIS A 146 7.32 -11.40 0.39
N ILE A 147 6.27 -12.21 0.23
CA ILE A 147 5.41 -12.23 -0.97
C ILE A 147 4.62 -10.92 -1.14
N HIS A 148 4.40 -10.17 -0.05
CA HIS A 148 3.64 -8.92 -0.05
C HIS A 148 4.51 -7.69 -0.39
N ILE A 149 5.85 -7.83 -0.30
CA ILE A 149 6.85 -6.75 -0.43
C ILE A 149 7.41 -6.75 -1.85
#